data_AF-A0A6M1LQZ3-F1
#
_entry.id   AF-A0A6M1LQZ3-F1
#
_cell.length_a   1.000
_cell.length_b   1.000
_cell.length_c   1.000
_cell.angle_alpha   90.00
_cell.angle_beta   90.00
_cell.angle_gamma   90.00
#
_symmetry.space_group_name_H-M   'P 1'
#
loop_
_entity.id
_entity.type
_entity.pdbx_description
1 polymer ?
#
loop_
_entity_poly.entity_id
_entity_poly.type
_entity_poly.pdbx_seq_one_letter_code
_entity_poly.pdbx_strand_id
1 'polypeptide(L)'
;MRAEGRRDGRHEGGRRRGANPYRRLPWIGAGVLAVVVGITFLAADGAPPSRMTGAGMVPAPLPPPPPGNPAPAAAPPRLSGEVAMEEARLAALREARLGLEREIETLRAELEAVQRALPSQKTMPTEPAGPAPAQLTRLAPAAPPAPVAPAAVPAPPPPADAGLRIVLHHRSSSSQGAAAAEEVAGRLREAGLEVQSTRQAPFVPSTPVVRYFHEEDQAAAARIAGRLGRGWAIQDFRAYQPQPSPQTIEVWIPGG
;
A
#
# COMPACT_ATOMS: atom_id res chain seq x y z
N MET A 1 -17.25 74.78 23.41
CA MET A 1 -15.87 74.28 23.60
C MET A 1 -15.90 72.79 23.22
N ARG A 2 -15.62 72.37 21.99
CA ARG A 2 -14.31 72.23 21.30
C ARG A 2 -13.28 71.39 22.08
N ALA A 3 -13.10 70.13 21.67
CA ALA A 3 -11.85 69.49 21.22
C ALA A 3 -12.09 67.95 21.19
N GLU A 4 -12.13 67.25 20.04
CA GLU A 4 -11.04 66.83 19.14
C GLU A 4 -9.98 65.91 19.76
N GLY A 5 -9.81 64.72 19.17
CA GLY A 5 -8.76 63.72 19.47
C GLY A 5 -9.21 62.32 19.01
N ARG A 6 -9.22 61.98 17.71
CA ARG A 6 -8.10 61.66 16.80
C ARG A 6 -7.44 60.29 17.06
N ARG A 7 -7.76 59.36 16.14
CA ARG A 7 -6.98 58.23 15.59
C ARG A 7 -6.65 57.04 16.52
N ASP A 8 -7.10 55.85 16.11
CA ASP A 8 -6.18 54.92 15.47
C ASP A 8 -6.92 53.89 14.60
N GLY A 9 -6.71 54.03 13.28
CA GLY A 9 -7.14 53.06 12.28
C GLY A 9 -6.20 51.87 12.31
N ARG A 10 -6.63 50.79 12.95
CA ARG A 10 -5.92 49.51 12.91
C ARG A 10 -6.25 48.83 11.57
N HIS A 11 -5.27 48.87 10.67
CA HIS A 11 -5.25 48.11 9.42
C HIS A 11 -5.30 46.60 9.73
N GLU A 12 -6.47 45.98 9.56
CA GLU A 12 -6.57 44.53 9.43
C GLU A 12 -6.02 44.12 8.05
N GLY A 13 -4.75 43.70 8.07
CA GLY A 13 -4.09 43.09 6.93
C GLY A 13 -4.81 41.81 6.50
N GLY A 14 -5.42 41.87 5.32
CA GLY A 14 -6.03 40.75 4.65
C GLY A 14 -5.05 39.59 4.43
N ARG A 15 -5.19 38.55 5.25
CA ARG A 15 -4.69 37.22 4.91
C ARG A 15 -5.62 36.62 3.86
N ARG A 16 -5.33 36.88 2.59
CA ARG A 16 -5.84 36.09 1.47
C ARG A 16 -5.35 34.66 1.65
N ARG A 17 -6.14 33.82 2.33
CA ARG A 17 -6.03 32.37 2.21
C ARG A 17 -6.29 32.05 0.74
N GLY A 18 -5.26 31.64 0.03
CA GLY A 18 -5.40 31.04 -1.29
C GLY A 18 -6.36 29.87 -1.16
N ALA A 19 -7.58 30.07 -1.65
CA ALA A 19 -8.56 29.03 -1.84
C ALA A 19 -7.97 28.05 -2.86
N ASN A 20 -7.57 26.89 -2.37
CA ASN A 20 -7.09 25.78 -3.18
C ASN A 20 -8.30 25.27 -4.01
N PRO A 21 -8.32 25.41 -5.36
CA PRO A 21 -9.51 25.14 -6.17
C PRO A 21 -9.75 23.66 -6.45
N TYR A 22 -9.00 22.73 -5.84
CA TYR A 22 -9.27 21.30 -5.92
C TYR A 22 -10.44 20.90 -5.01
N ARG A 23 -11.61 21.44 -5.35
CA ARG A 23 -12.90 20.97 -4.88
C ARG A 23 -13.07 19.54 -5.35
N ARG A 24 -13.13 18.66 -4.35
CA ARG A 24 -13.52 17.25 -4.38
C ARG A 24 -14.56 16.97 -5.48
N LEU A 25 -14.14 16.29 -6.55
CA LEU A 25 -15.03 15.48 -7.36
C LEU A 25 -15.09 14.08 -6.71
N PRO A 26 -16.27 13.52 -6.44
CA PRO A 26 -16.40 12.13 -6.03
C PRO A 26 -16.06 11.25 -7.24
N TRP A 27 -14.87 10.67 -7.23
CA TRP A 27 -14.47 9.64 -8.20
C TRP A 27 -15.20 8.35 -7.81
N ILE A 28 -16.42 8.17 -8.32
CA ILE A 28 -17.15 6.91 -8.24
C ILE A 28 -16.53 5.99 -9.29
N GLY A 29 -15.38 5.41 -8.94
CA GLY A 29 -14.82 4.28 -9.67
C GLY A 29 -15.50 3.01 -9.21
N ALA A 30 -16.49 2.56 -9.98
CA ALA A 30 -17.07 1.23 -9.85
C ALA A 30 -15.95 0.18 -10.13
N GLY A 31 -15.39 -0.37 -9.06
CA GLY A 31 -14.44 -1.48 -9.09
C GLY A 31 -15.07 -2.70 -8.44
N VAL A 32 -15.37 -3.70 -9.26
CA VAL A 32 -15.94 -4.99 -8.91
C VAL A 32 -15.17 -5.64 -7.74
N LEU A 33 -15.90 -5.95 -6.67
CA LEU A 33 -15.43 -6.61 -5.46
C LEU A 33 -15.26 -8.12 -5.77
N ALA A 34 -14.02 -8.58 -5.98
CA ALA A 34 -13.71 -10.01 -5.94
C ALA A 34 -13.33 -10.39 -4.50
N VAL A 35 -14.31 -10.91 -3.75
CA VAL A 35 -14.07 -11.57 -2.47
C VAL A 35 -13.61 -12.99 -2.77
N VAL A 36 -12.32 -13.28 -2.55
CA VAL A 36 -11.84 -14.66 -2.43
C VAL A 36 -11.54 -14.92 -0.96
N VAL A 37 -12.39 -15.73 -0.37
CA VAL A 37 -12.18 -16.38 0.93
C VAL A 37 -11.07 -17.40 0.75
N GLY A 38 -9.90 -17.13 1.33
CA GLY A 38 -8.81 -18.09 1.49
C GLY A 38 -8.63 -18.43 2.95
N ILE A 39 -9.48 -19.31 3.48
CA ILE A 39 -9.19 -20.05 4.71
C ILE A 39 -8.24 -21.19 4.32
N THR A 40 -7.01 -21.16 4.82
CA THR A 40 -6.22 -22.38 4.97
C THR A 40 -5.74 -22.46 6.42
N PHE A 41 -6.46 -23.28 7.17
CA PHE A 41 -5.90 -24.03 8.27
C PHE A 41 -4.77 -24.92 7.71
N LEU A 42 -3.59 -24.84 8.33
CA LEU A 42 -2.69 -25.99 8.37
C LEU A 42 -2.18 -26.14 9.80
N ALA A 43 -2.74 -27.13 10.47
CA ALA A 43 -2.19 -27.72 11.68
C ALA A 43 -1.05 -28.67 11.30
N ALA A 44 0.05 -28.61 12.03
CA ALA A 44 1.00 -29.71 12.28
C ALA A 44 1.97 -29.18 13.35
N ASP A 45 1.80 -29.57 14.60
CA ASP A 45 2.36 -30.79 15.19
C ASP A 45 3.89 -30.76 15.23
N GLY A 46 4.42 -30.73 16.44
CA GLY A 46 5.83 -30.49 16.74
C GLY A 46 6.14 -30.83 18.19
N ALA A 47 5.76 -32.04 18.59
CA ALA A 47 6.22 -32.66 19.84
C ALA A 47 7.76 -32.66 19.92
N PRO A 48 8.37 -32.38 21.09
CA PRO A 48 9.79 -32.61 21.27
C PRO A 48 10.08 -34.11 21.39
N PRO A 49 11.17 -34.62 20.78
CA PRO A 49 11.51 -36.03 20.87
C PRO A 49 11.96 -36.40 22.29
N SER A 50 11.28 -37.39 22.85
CA SER A 50 11.77 -38.16 23.99
C SER A 50 13.09 -38.85 23.61
N ARG A 51 14.20 -38.42 24.21
CA ARG A 51 15.43 -39.21 24.21
C ARG A 51 15.39 -40.18 25.39
N MET A 52 15.04 -41.43 25.09
CA MET A 52 15.47 -42.60 25.86
C MET A 52 16.82 -43.08 25.35
N THR A 53 17.83 -43.03 26.21
CA THR A 53 19.06 -43.84 26.20
C THR A 53 19.59 -43.73 27.64
N GLY A 54 19.67 -44.74 28.49
CA GLY A 54 19.91 -46.16 28.26
C GLY A 54 21.38 -46.45 28.57
N ALA A 55 21.74 -46.63 29.84
CA ALA A 55 22.90 -47.43 30.30
C ALA A 55 22.97 -47.41 31.83
N GLY A 56 23.07 -48.60 32.43
CA GLY A 56 23.02 -48.83 33.87
C GLY A 56 24.13 -48.13 34.65
N MET A 57 23.74 -47.55 35.78
CA MET A 57 24.64 -47.09 36.82
C MET A 57 24.18 -47.69 38.15
N VAL A 58 25.10 -48.38 38.78
CA VAL A 58 25.00 -49.08 40.07
C VAL A 58 24.44 -48.12 41.14
N PRO A 59 23.48 -48.53 42.00
CA PRO A 59 23.00 -47.67 43.07
C PRO A 59 24.12 -47.45 44.10
N ALA A 60 24.61 -46.22 44.19
CA ALA A 60 25.45 -45.79 45.31
C ALA A 60 24.59 -45.74 46.59
N PRO A 61 25.15 -46.10 47.76
CA PRO A 61 24.45 -46.01 49.04
C PRO A 61 24.07 -44.55 49.34
N LEU A 62 22.80 -44.35 49.71
CA LEU A 62 22.24 -43.05 50.08
C LEU A 62 23.02 -42.42 51.24
N PRO A 63 23.43 -41.15 51.16
CA PRO A 63 23.93 -40.40 52.31
C PRO A 63 22.80 -40.18 53.34
N PRO A 64 23.12 -40.09 54.64
CA PRO A 64 22.12 -39.80 55.68
C PRO A 64 21.43 -38.45 55.42
N PRO A 65 20.14 -38.32 55.75
CA PRO A 65 19.42 -37.07 55.58
C PRO A 65 20.07 -35.97 56.41
N PRO A 66 20.30 -34.76 55.86
CA PRO A 66 20.76 -33.63 56.65
C PRO A 66 19.70 -33.26 57.70
N PRO A 67 20.11 -32.90 58.93
CA PRO A 67 19.18 -32.46 59.95
C PRO A 67 18.54 -31.12 59.54
N GLY A 68 17.20 -31.13 59.43
CA GLY A 68 16.35 -29.94 59.54
C GLY A 68 16.42 -28.95 58.39
N ASN A 69 15.65 -29.17 57.33
CA ASN A 69 15.21 -28.06 56.48
C ASN A 69 14.19 -27.24 57.28
N PRO A 70 14.45 -25.96 57.60
CA PRO A 70 13.42 -25.08 58.14
C PRO A 70 12.29 -24.95 57.09
N ALA A 71 11.06 -24.86 57.60
CA ALA A 71 9.81 -24.77 56.84
C ALA A 71 9.94 -23.90 55.57
N PRO A 72 9.23 -24.25 54.48
CA PRO A 72 9.32 -23.51 53.21
C PRO A 72 8.97 -22.04 53.45
N ALA A 73 9.99 -21.18 53.34
CA ALA A 73 9.81 -19.74 53.33
C ALA A 73 8.83 -19.38 52.21
N ALA A 74 7.79 -18.63 52.56
CA ALA A 74 6.74 -18.16 51.67
C ALA A 74 7.31 -17.69 50.32
N ALA A 75 6.81 -18.27 49.23
CA ALA A 75 7.18 -17.87 47.87
C ALA A 75 6.99 -16.34 47.70
N PRO A 76 7.92 -15.66 47.00
CA PRO A 76 7.94 -14.20 46.97
C PRO A 76 6.71 -13.62 46.24
N PRO A 77 6.06 -12.57 46.78
CA PRO A 77 4.81 -11.97 46.25
C PRO A 77 4.93 -11.28 44.87
N ARG A 78 6.11 -11.30 44.22
CA ARG A 78 6.35 -10.57 42.98
C ARG A 78 5.73 -11.24 41.74
N LEU A 79 5.64 -12.57 41.72
CA LEU A 79 5.06 -13.31 40.59
C LEU A 79 3.54 -13.09 40.47
N SER A 80 2.84 -12.90 41.59
CA SER A 80 1.39 -12.67 41.60
C SER A 80 1.00 -11.33 40.98
N GLY A 81 1.85 -10.30 41.10
CA GLY A 81 1.59 -8.99 40.48
C GLY A 81 1.70 -9.00 38.96
N GLU A 82 2.70 -9.72 38.42
CA GLU A 82 2.93 -9.83 36.97
C GLU A 82 1.79 -10.60 36.28
N VAL A 83 1.34 -11.70 36.90
CA VAL A 83 0.18 -12.46 36.40
C VAL A 83 -1.08 -11.60 36.38
N ALA A 84 -1.35 -10.83 37.44
CA ALA A 84 -2.52 -9.95 37.48
C ALA A 84 -2.46 -8.85 36.41
N MET A 85 -1.28 -8.29 36.11
CA MET A 85 -1.12 -7.32 35.03
C MET A 85 -1.34 -7.93 33.65
N GLU A 86 -0.84 -9.14 33.41
CA GLU A 86 -1.03 -9.82 32.13
C GLU A 86 -2.49 -10.25 31.92
N GLU A 87 -3.17 -10.72 32.98
CA GLU A 87 -4.61 -11.00 32.93
C GLU A 87 -5.43 -9.75 32.60
N ALA A 88 -5.10 -8.61 33.23
CA ALA A 88 -5.75 -7.33 32.92
C ALA A 88 -5.50 -6.90 31.47
N ARG A 89 -4.28 -7.11 30.95
CA ARG A 89 -3.94 -6.83 29.54
C ARG A 89 -4.73 -7.70 28.57
N LEU A 90 -4.85 -9.00 28.86
CA LEU A 90 -5.64 -9.93 28.05
C LEU A 90 -7.14 -9.59 28.08
N ALA A 91 -7.66 -9.17 29.24
CA ALA A 91 -9.04 -8.69 29.35
C ALA A 91 -9.28 -7.46 28.47
N ALA A 92 -8.40 -6.46 28.53
CA ALA A 92 -8.49 -5.25 27.70
C ALA A 92 -8.44 -5.56 26.19
N LEU A 93 -7.58 -6.50 25.77
CA LEU A 93 -7.52 -6.93 24.36
C LEU A 93 -8.80 -7.62 23.90
N ARG A 94 -9.44 -8.43 24.75
CA ARG A 94 -10.72 -9.07 24.43
C ARG A 94 -11.84 -8.02 24.29
N GLU A 95 -11.87 -7.03 25.17
CA GLU A 95 -12.84 -5.93 25.08
C GLU A 95 -12.64 -5.10 23.80
N ALA A 96 -11.40 -4.75 23.46
CA ALA A 96 -11.08 -4.05 22.23
C ALA A 96 -11.53 -4.83 20.97
N ARG A 97 -11.30 -6.15 20.96
CA ARG A 97 -11.75 -7.03 19.88
C ARG A 97 -13.27 -7.01 19.72
N LEU A 98 -14.03 -7.14 20.83
CA LEU A 98 -15.49 -7.08 20.78
C LEU A 98 -16.00 -5.71 20.31
N GLY A 99 -15.28 -4.63 20.62
CA GLY A 99 -15.58 -3.29 20.12
C GLY A 99 -15.46 -3.22 18.59
N LEU A 100 -14.34 -3.69 18.04
CA LEU A 100 -14.11 -3.71 16.58
C LEU A 100 -15.11 -4.61 15.85
N GLU A 101 -15.48 -5.76 16.42
CA GLU A 101 -16.49 -6.65 15.83
C GLU A 101 -17.86 -5.95 15.69
N ARG A 102 -18.27 -5.13 16.67
CA ARG A 102 -19.50 -4.32 16.58
C ARG A 102 -19.39 -3.19 15.56
N GLU A 103 -18.22 -2.58 15.44
CA GLU A 103 -17.98 -1.52 14.44
C GLU A 103 -18.06 -2.08 13.01
N ILE A 104 -17.49 -3.26 12.77
CA ILE A 104 -17.59 -3.97 11.49
C ILE A 104 -19.06 -4.26 11.14
N GLU A 105 -19.84 -4.73 12.11
CA GLU A 105 -21.27 -5.02 11.87
C GLU A 105 -22.07 -3.76 11.55
N THR A 106 -21.78 -2.65 12.24
CA THR A 106 -22.38 -1.34 11.94
C THR A 106 -22.05 -0.89 10.51
N LEU A 107 -20.77 -0.95 10.12
CA LEU A 107 -20.33 -0.55 8.78
C LEU A 107 -20.93 -1.42 7.68
N ARG A 108 -21.11 -2.72 7.94
CA ARG A 108 -21.81 -3.62 7.00
C ARG A 108 -23.28 -3.24 6.82
N ALA A 109 -23.99 -2.98 7.91
CA ALA A 109 -25.38 -2.55 7.85
C ALA A 109 -25.55 -1.21 7.11
N GLU A 110 -24.62 -0.27 7.32
CA GLU A 110 -24.59 1.00 6.57
C GLU A 110 -24.34 0.79 5.07
N LEU A 111 -23.36 -0.05 4.70
CA LEU A 111 -23.10 -0.40 3.30
C LEU A 111 -24.31 -1.03 2.63
N GLU A 112 -24.99 -1.96 3.31
CA GLU A 112 -26.22 -2.56 2.80
C GLU A 112 -27.36 -1.53 2.64
N ALA A 113 -27.49 -0.59 3.57
CA ALA A 113 -28.47 0.48 3.47
C ALA A 113 -28.18 1.39 2.25
N VAL A 114 -26.92 1.75 2.03
CA VAL A 114 -26.49 2.52 0.85
C VAL A 114 -26.75 1.75 -0.44
N GLN A 115 -26.42 0.45 -0.47
CA GLN A 115 -26.62 -0.39 -1.65
C GLN A 115 -28.11 -0.56 -1.98
N ARG A 116 -28.98 -0.63 -0.97
CA ARG A 116 -30.44 -0.66 -1.13
C ARG A 116 -31.01 0.67 -1.61
N ALA A 117 -30.39 1.78 -1.22
CA ALA A 117 -30.80 3.13 -1.63
C ALA A 117 -30.37 3.49 -3.05
N LEU A 118 -29.35 2.82 -3.61
CA LEU A 118 -28.95 3.01 -5.00
C LEU A 118 -30.03 2.44 -5.94
N PRO A 119 -30.69 3.26 -6.78
CA PRO A 119 -31.63 2.74 -7.76
C PRO A 119 -30.89 1.87 -8.76
N SER A 120 -31.39 0.65 -9.00
CA SER A 120 -31.00 -0.20 -10.12
C SER A 120 -31.13 0.63 -11.40
N GLN A 121 -30.01 1.18 -11.90
CA GLN A 121 -29.98 1.79 -13.22
C GLN A 121 -30.19 0.67 -14.23
N LYS A 122 -31.46 0.45 -14.52
CA LYS A 122 -31.98 -0.37 -15.59
C LYS A 122 -31.31 0.12 -16.87
N THR A 123 -30.36 -0.69 -17.32
CA THR A 123 -29.87 -0.83 -18.70
C THR A 123 -30.77 -0.11 -19.70
N MET A 124 -30.31 1.05 -20.19
CA MET A 124 -30.81 1.53 -21.47
C MET A 124 -30.22 0.63 -22.57
N PRO A 125 -31.03 0.18 -23.54
CA PRO A 125 -30.54 -0.56 -24.70
C PRO A 125 -29.59 0.30 -25.54
N THR A 126 -28.40 -0.23 -25.81
CA THR A 126 -27.49 0.28 -26.83
C THR A 126 -28.13 0.12 -28.21
N GLU A 127 -28.40 1.25 -28.86
CA GLU A 127 -28.84 1.37 -30.26
C GLU A 127 -27.69 0.97 -31.22
N PRO A 128 -27.98 0.32 -32.36
CA PRO A 128 -26.96 -0.34 -33.17
C PRO A 128 -26.16 0.61 -34.06
N ALA A 129 -24.94 0.17 -34.35
CA ALA A 129 -23.93 0.80 -35.18
C ALA A 129 -24.42 1.16 -36.60
N GLY A 130 -24.21 2.43 -36.98
CA GLY A 130 -24.21 2.88 -38.37
C GLY A 130 -22.88 2.57 -39.08
N PRO A 131 -22.89 2.49 -40.43
CA PRO A 131 -21.79 1.92 -41.22
C PRO A 131 -20.63 2.89 -41.48
N ALA A 132 -19.46 2.30 -41.68
CA ALA A 132 -18.20 2.91 -42.04
C ALA A 132 -18.23 3.72 -43.36
N PRO A 133 -17.37 4.74 -43.49
CA PRO A 133 -16.81 5.13 -44.77
C PRO A 133 -15.42 4.52 -44.97
N ALA A 134 -15.26 3.92 -46.14
CA ALA A 134 -14.01 3.47 -46.71
C ALA A 134 -13.23 4.61 -47.40
N GLN A 135 -11.94 4.33 -47.63
CA GLN A 135 -11.03 4.96 -48.60
C GLN A 135 -10.36 6.27 -48.11
N LEU A 136 -9.07 6.56 -48.35
CA LEU A 136 -8.30 6.38 -49.58
C LEU A 136 -6.78 6.21 -49.32
N THR A 137 -6.22 5.27 -50.08
CA THR A 137 -4.82 5.08 -50.44
C THR A 137 -4.16 6.36 -50.98
N ARG A 138 -2.93 6.67 -50.55
CA ARG A 138 -1.96 7.41 -51.39
C ARG A 138 -0.55 6.86 -51.21
N LEU A 139 -0.16 6.01 -52.15
CA LEU A 139 1.23 5.67 -52.45
C LEU A 139 1.95 6.93 -52.96
N ALA A 140 3.09 7.27 -52.36
CA ALA A 140 4.03 8.25 -52.87
C ALA A 140 5.33 7.56 -53.28
N PRO A 141 5.91 7.87 -54.46
CA PRO A 141 7.09 7.21 -54.99
C PRO A 141 8.40 7.67 -54.33
N ALA A 142 9.36 6.74 -54.32
CA ALA A 142 10.70 6.86 -53.76
C ALA A 142 11.56 7.91 -54.47
N ALA A 143 12.29 8.70 -53.67
CA ALA A 143 13.38 9.58 -54.11
C ALA A 143 14.73 8.82 -54.17
N PRO A 144 15.66 9.21 -55.05
CA PRO A 144 16.94 8.53 -55.23
C PRO A 144 17.91 8.73 -54.05
N PRO A 145 18.85 7.78 -53.82
CA PRO A 145 19.79 7.83 -52.71
C PRO A 145 20.89 8.89 -52.94
N ALA A 146 21.03 9.80 -51.98
CA ALA A 146 22.17 10.71 -51.85
C ALA A 146 23.42 9.96 -51.34
N PRO A 147 24.64 10.45 -51.65
CA PRO A 147 25.90 9.79 -51.29
C PRO A 147 26.11 9.71 -49.77
N VAL A 148 26.52 8.52 -49.34
CA VAL A 148 26.71 8.14 -47.93
C VAL A 148 27.91 8.89 -47.36
N ALA A 149 27.66 9.85 -46.46
CA ALA A 149 28.68 10.41 -45.60
C ALA A 149 29.13 9.35 -44.57
N PRO A 150 30.40 9.33 -44.13
CA PRO A 150 30.90 8.38 -43.15
C PRO A 150 30.08 8.48 -41.85
N ALA A 151 29.41 7.38 -41.51
CA ALA A 151 28.55 7.28 -40.35
C ALA A 151 29.37 7.58 -39.08
N ALA A 152 29.10 8.73 -38.46
CA ALA A 152 29.51 8.99 -37.10
C ALA A 152 28.97 7.85 -36.23
N VAL A 153 29.86 7.17 -35.50
CA VAL A 153 29.49 6.13 -34.54
C VAL A 153 28.43 6.72 -33.62
N PRO A 154 27.19 6.21 -33.62
CA PRO A 154 26.13 6.77 -32.79
C PRO A 154 26.56 6.65 -31.33
N ALA A 155 26.52 7.77 -30.61
CA ALA A 155 26.76 7.78 -29.18
C ALA A 155 25.84 6.74 -28.51
N PRO A 156 26.31 6.02 -27.47
CA PRO A 156 25.48 5.05 -26.77
C PRO A 156 24.18 5.74 -26.34
N PRO A 157 23.01 5.13 -26.63
CA PRO A 157 21.75 5.72 -26.21
C PRO A 157 21.78 5.91 -24.68
N PRO A 158 21.23 7.01 -24.16
CA PRO A 158 21.11 7.19 -22.72
C PRO A 158 20.39 5.99 -22.11
N PRO A 159 20.70 5.61 -20.86
CA PRO A 159 20.02 4.51 -20.21
C PRO A 159 18.51 4.76 -20.26
N ALA A 160 17.76 3.75 -20.70
CA ALA A 160 16.32 3.86 -20.99
C ALA A 160 15.44 4.27 -19.79
N ASP A 161 16.03 4.37 -18.60
CA ASP A 161 15.39 4.76 -17.35
C ASP A 161 15.76 6.20 -16.91
N ALA A 162 16.62 6.90 -17.66
CA ALA A 162 16.98 8.29 -17.35
C ALA A 162 15.75 9.21 -17.49
N GLY A 163 15.39 9.88 -16.39
CA GLY A 163 14.28 10.84 -16.35
C GLY A 163 12.93 10.27 -15.86
N LEU A 164 12.85 8.99 -15.49
CA LEU A 164 11.62 8.42 -14.94
C LEU A 164 11.19 9.11 -13.63
N ARG A 165 9.91 9.50 -13.58
CA ARG A 165 9.20 9.99 -12.41
C ARG A 165 8.49 8.88 -11.69
N ILE A 166 9.12 8.36 -10.64
CA ILE A 166 8.53 7.34 -9.78
C ILE A 166 7.84 8.00 -8.59
N VAL A 167 6.55 7.69 -8.43
CA VAL A 167 5.72 8.14 -7.30
C VAL A 167 5.24 6.92 -6.52
N LEU A 168 5.54 6.86 -5.22
CA LEU A 168 5.05 5.81 -4.32
C LEU A 168 3.73 6.24 -3.69
N HIS A 169 2.76 5.33 -3.64
CA HIS A 169 1.48 5.53 -2.97
C HIS A 169 1.29 4.47 -1.88
N HIS A 170 0.92 4.89 -0.68
CA HIS A 170 0.55 3.99 0.41
C HIS A 170 -0.73 4.46 1.12
N ARG A 171 -1.37 3.58 1.89
CA ARG A 171 -2.61 3.90 2.60
C ARG A 171 -2.37 5.00 3.63
N SER A 172 -3.24 6.02 3.62
CA SER A 172 -3.30 7.05 4.66
C SER A 172 -3.46 6.41 6.04
N SER A 173 -2.72 6.93 7.02
CA SER A 173 -2.75 6.46 8.42
C SER A 173 -2.27 5.02 8.67
N SER A 174 -1.71 4.33 7.67
CA SER A 174 -1.07 3.02 7.88
C SER A 174 0.42 3.19 8.13
N SER A 175 0.86 2.97 9.38
CA SER A 175 2.28 2.96 9.75
C SER A 175 3.05 1.86 9.03
N GLN A 176 2.44 0.68 8.89
CA GLN A 176 3.00 -0.43 8.11
C GLN A 176 3.15 -0.07 6.63
N GLY A 177 2.14 0.59 6.03
CA GLY A 177 2.21 1.05 4.64
C GLY A 177 3.32 2.09 4.43
N ALA A 178 3.53 2.98 5.40
CA ALA A 178 4.63 3.95 5.35
C ALA A 178 6.00 3.26 5.42
N ALA A 179 6.20 2.32 6.36
CA ALA A 179 7.44 1.54 6.46
C ALA A 179 7.72 0.73 5.18
N ALA A 180 6.69 0.09 4.61
CA ALA A 180 6.81 -0.62 3.34
C ALA A 180 7.17 0.32 2.17
N ALA A 181 6.68 1.56 2.17
CA ALA A 181 7.06 2.56 1.17
C ALA A 181 8.52 2.98 1.28
N GLU A 182 9.04 3.14 2.50
CA GLU A 182 10.46 3.42 2.72
C GLU A 182 11.34 2.25 2.25
N GLU A 183 10.94 1.01 2.52
CA GLU A 183 11.65 -0.19 2.07
C GLU A 183 11.67 -0.28 0.53
N VAL A 184 10.53 -0.09 -0.13
CA VAL A 184 10.44 -0.06 -1.60
C VAL A 184 11.30 1.07 -2.17
N ALA A 185 11.29 2.25 -1.55
CA ALA A 185 12.14 3.36 -1.98
C ALA A 185 13.64 3.04 -1.85
N GLY A 186 14.04 2.35 -0.78
CA GLY A 186 15.40 1.85 -0.59
C GLY A 186 15.83 0.92 -1.72
N ARG A 187 15.01 -0.09 -2.02
CA ARG A 187 15.28 -1.07 -3.10
C ARG A 187 15.39 -0.42 -4.47
N LEU A 188 14.52 0.55 -4.78
CA LEU A 188 14.59 1.29 -6.06
C LEU A 188 15.89 2.10 -6.17
N ARG A 189 16.31 2.75 -5.09
CA ARG A 189 17.55 3.54 -5.06
C ARG A 189 18.79 2.67 -5.23
N GLU A 190 18.85 1.51 -4.58
CA GLU A 190 19.93 0.53 -4.78
C GLU A 190 20.02 0.06 -6.24
N ALA A 191 18.89 0.05 -6.94
CA ALA A 191 18.80 -0.27 -8.36
C ALA A 191 19.17 0.91 -9.29
N GLY A 192 19.55 2.06 -8.73
CA GLY A 192 19.87 3.27 -9.49
C GLY A 192 18.64 4.05 -9.98
N LEU A 193 17.46 3.79 -9.41
CA LEU A 193 16.21 4.50 -9.74
C LEU A 193 15.88 5.53 -8.66
N GLU A 194 15.54 6.75 -9.06
CA GLU A 194 15.21 7.83 -8.15
C GLU A 194 13.69 7.88 -7.87
N VAL A 195 13.32 7.82 -6.58
CA VAL A 195 11.93 8.03 -6.15
C VAL A 195 11.71 9.53 -5.92
N GLN A 196 10.83 10.12 -6.73
CA GLN A 196 10.62 11.57 -6.72
C GLN A 196 9.64 12.03 -5.65
N SER A 197 8.64 11.20 -5.32
CA SER A 197 7.73 11.52 -4.21
C SER A 197 7.08 10.27 -3.62
N THR A 198 6.79 10.34 -2.32
CA THR A 198 5.96 9.37 -1.61
C THR A 198 4.67 10.08 -1.17
N ARG A 199 3.52 9.48 -1.45
CA ARG A 199 2.20 10.06 -1.24
C ARG A 199 1.31 9.12 -0.44
N GLN A 200 0.49 9.73 0.40
CA GLN A 200 -0.60 9.02 1.07
C GLN A 200 -1.85 9.03 0.19
N ALA A 201 -2.52 7.90 0.10
CA ALA A 201 -3.79 7.75 -0.60
C ALA A 201 -4.85 7.15 0.35
N PRO A 202 -6.09 7.65 0.33
CA PRO A 202 -7.15 7.13 1.19
C PRO A 202 -7.52 5.67 0.86
N PHE A 203 -7.35 5.28 -0.41
CA PHE A 203 -7.57 3.93 -0.90
C PHE A 203 -6.35 3.48 -1.67
N VAL A 204 -5.93 2.25 -1.43
CA VAL A 204 -4.86 1.58 -2.18
C VAL A 204 -5.36 0.20 -2.62
N PRO A 205 -4.87 -0.34 -3.74
CA PRO A 205 -5.15 -1.72 -4.13
C PRO A 205 -4.73 -2.72 -3.03
N SER A 206 -5.43 -3.85 -2.95
CA SER A 206 -5.10 -4.94 -2.02
C SER A 206 -3.84 -5.72 -2.41
N THR A 207 -3.41 -5.58 -3.66
CA THR A 207 -2.17 -6.17 -4.19
C THR A 207 -1.17 -5.05 -4.53
N PRO A 208 0.14 -5.31 -4.48
CA PRO A 208 1.11 -4.32 -4.90
C PRO A 208 1.08 -4.18 -6.43
N VAL A 209 1.02 -2.93 -6.93
CA VAL A 209 0.82 -2.64 -8.35
C VAL A 209 1.77 -1.55 -8.84
N VAL A 210 2.30 -1.72 -10.05
CA VAL A 210 3.00 -0.68 -10.81
C VAL A 210 2.10 -0.22 -11.96
N ARG A 211 1.78 1.07 -12.01
CA ARG A 211 0.94 1.68 -13.05
C ARG A 211 1.80 2.52 -14.00
N TYR A 212 1.46 2.44 -15.28
CA TYR A 212 1.98 3.31 -16.32
C TYR A 212 0.84 3.99 -17.08
N PHE A 213 1.09 5.18 -17.60
CA PHE A 213 0.07 6.02 -18.23
C PHE A 213 0.28 6.25 -19.72
N HIS A 214 1.47 5.90 -20.23
CA HIS A 214 1.85 6.04 -21.64
C HIS A 214 2.49 4.76 -22.14
N GLU A 215 2.42 4.50 -23.44
CA GLU A 215 2.89 3.24 -24.03
C GLU A 215 4.42 3.09 -23.92
N GLU A 216 5.14 4.19 -24.09
CA GLU A 216 6.58 4.29 -23.91
C GLU A 216 7.05 3.89 -22.50
N ASP A 217 6.18 4.02 -21.50
CA ASP A 217 6.49 3.75 -20.09
C ASP A 217 6.25 2.28 -19.70
N GLN A 218 5.59 1.49 -20.56
CA GLN A 218 5.22 0.10 -20.27
C GLN A 218 6.45 -0.77 -19.96
N ALA A 219 7.50 -0.65 -20.78
CA ALA A 219 8.72 -1.43 -20.59
C ALA A 219 9.45 -1.05 -19.28
N ALA A 220 9.42 0.22 -18.90
CA ALA A 220 9.98 0.70 -17.64
C ALA A 220 9.20 0.17 -16.43
N ALA A 221 7.87 0.20 -16.48
CA ALA A 221 7.01 -0.40 -15.45
C ALA A 221 7.30 -1.90 -15.27
N ALA A 222 7.49 -2.64 -16.36
CA ALA A 222 7.84 -4.06 -16.30
C ALA A 222 9.20 -4.32 -15.65
N ARG A 223 10.21 -3.51 -15.96
CA ARG A 223 11.53 -3.58 -15.30
C ARG A 223 11.42 -3.28 -13.81
N ILE A 224 10.67 -2.24 -13.42
CA ILE A 224 10.46 -1.87 -12.01
C ILE A 224 9.77 -3.02 -11.26
N ALA A 225 8.66 -3.54 -11.78
CA ALA A 225 7.97 -4.66 -11.16
C ALA A 225 8.88 -5.89 -11.00
N GLY A 226 9.66 -6.23 -12.03
CA GLY A 226 10.63 -7.32 -11.99
C GLY A 226 11.71 -7.15 -10.90
N ARG A 227 12.20 -5.93 -10.68
CA ARG A 227 13.17 -5.61 -9.63
C ARG A 227 12.56 -5.67 -8.23
N LEU A 228 11.31 -5.25 -8.07
CA LEU A 228 10.60 -5.29 -6.78
C LEU A 228 10.20 -6.71 -6.35
N GLY A 229 10.18 -7.65 -7.30
CA GLY A 229 10.06 -9.07 -7.07
C GLY A 229 8.67 -9.64 -7.37
N ARG A 230 8.43 -10.87 -6.91
CA ARG A 230 7.15 -11.56 -7.14
C ARG A 230 6.00 -10.85 -6.43
N GLY A 231 4.81 -10.93 -7.02
CA GLY A 231 3.57 -10.37 -6.46
C GLY A 231 3.23 -8.96 -6.94
N TRP A 232 4.16 -8.26 -7.60
CA TRP A 232 3.90 -6.95 -8.21
C TRP A 232 3.18 -7.11 -9.55
N ALA A 233 1.93 -6.65 -9.60
CA ALA A 233 1.19 -6.60 -10.85
C ALA A 233 1.54 -5.32 -11.63
N ILE A 234 1.42 -5.39 -12.95
CA ILE A 234 1.55 -4.22 -13.84
C ILE A 234 0.15 -3.88 -14.32
N GLN A 235 -0.23 -2.61 -14.28
CA GLN A 235 -1.56 -2.16 -14.67
C GLN A 235 -1.49 -1.01 -15.67
N ASP A 236 -2.16 -1.18 -16.80
CA ASP A 236 -2.29 -0.19 -17.86
C ASP A 236 -3.32 0.88 -17.47
N PHE A 237 -2.86 2.13 -17.36
CA PHE A 237 -3.68 3.28 -17.03
C PHE A 237 -3.73 4.32 -18.15
N ARG A 238 -3.44 3.94 -19.40
CA ARG A 238 -3.51 4.85 -20.57
C ARG A 238 -4.91 5.45 -20.81
N ALA A 239 -5.96 4.82 -20.29
CA ALA A 239 -7.33 5.35 -20.36
C ALA A 239 -7.68 6.41 -19.28
N TYR A 240 -6.79 6.66 -18.30
CA TYR A 240 -7.03 7.61 -17.22
C TYR A 240 -7.00 9.06 -17.72
N GLN A 241 -7.91 9.91 -17.21
CA GLN A 241 -7.98 11.33 -17.55
C GLN A 241 -8.13 12.22 -16.31
N PRO A 242 -7.36 13.32 -16.20
CA PRO A 242 -6.30 13.73 -17.12
C PRO A 242 -5.06 12.83 -17.03
N GLN A 243 -4.43 12.51 -18.17
CA GLN A 243 -3.18 11.74 -18.16
C GLN A 243 -2.05 12.52 -17.48
N PRO A 244 -1.26 11.87 -16.60
CA PRO A 244 -0.01 12.42 -16.10
C PRO A 244 0.99 12.72 -17.23
N SER A 245 2.03 13.49 -16.93
CA SER A 245 3.13 13.70 -17.87
C SER A 245 3.78 12.36 -18.25
N PRO A 246 4.29 12.22 -19.49
CA PRO A 246 5.11 11.07 -19.89
C PRO A 246 6.23 10.78 -18.90
N GLN A 247 6.70 9.54 -18.87
CA GLN A 247 7.74 9.07 -17.94
C GLN A 247 7.28 9.03 -16.48
N THR A 248 5.98 9.03 -16.20
CA THR A 248 5.44 8.91 -14.84
C THR A 248 5.02 7.48 -14.55
N ILE A 249 5.63 6.88 -13.54
CA ILE A 249 5.28 5.55 -13.02
C ILE A 249 4.77 5.71 -11.59
N GLU A 250 3.60 5.15 -11.32
CA GLU A 250 3.07 5.07 -9.95
C GLU A 250 3.24 3.66 -9.39
N VAL A 251 3.71 3.57 -8.16
CA VAL A 251 3.92 2.31 -7.44
C VAL A 251 3.01 2.33 -6.21
N TRP A 252 2.03 1.44 -6.20
CA TRP A 252 0.99 1.36 -5.18
C TRP A 252 1.26 0.22 -4.22
N ILE A 253 1.41 0.56 -2.94
CA ILE A 253 1.74 -0.37 -1.87
C ILE A 253 0.47 -0.68 -1.07
N PRO A 254 0.13 -1.95 -0.86
CA PRO A 254 -1.06 -2.33 -0.14
C PRO A 254 -0.99 -1.85 1.32
N GLY A 255 -2.14 -1.47 1.86
CA GLY A 255 -2.29 -1.26 3.29
C GLY A 255 -2.42 -2.63 3.95
N GLY A 256 -1.41 -3.05 4.71
CA GLY A 256 -1.52 -4.20 5.60
C GLY A 256 -2.58 -3.99 6.69
#